data_AF-A0A832T1F7-F1
#
_entry.id   AF-A0A832T1F7-F1
#
_cell.length_a   1.000
_cell.length_b   1.000
_cell.length_c   1.000
_cell.angle_alpha   90.00
_cell.angle_beta   90.00
_cell.angle_gamma   90.00
#
_symmetry.space_group_name_H-M   'P 1'
#
loop_
_entity.id
_entity.type
_entity.pdbx_description
1 polymer ?
#
loop_
_entity_poly.entity_id
_entity_poly.type
_entity_poly.pdbx_seq_one_letter_code
_entity_poly.pdbx_strand_id
1 'polypeptide(L)' 'MTKWLLKCTVCGEERVFEAGFNLALLGGRVYLYCKRCKANRVHLILGCLEEDGSCPVAGADVID' A
#
# COMPACT_ATOMS: atom_id res chain seq x y z
N MET A 1 -8.04 4.51 -10.24
CA MET A 1 -6.98 4.74 -9.25
C MET A 1 -7.15 3.66 -8.19
N THR A 2 -6.13 2.84 -7.94
CA THR A 2 -6.27 1.65 -7.09
C THR A 2 -6.29 2.05 -5.62
N LYS A 3 -7.19 1.42 -4.86
CA LYS A 3 -7.33 1.60 -3.40
C LYS A 3 -6.48 0.56 -2.70
N TRP A 4 -5.59 1.01 -1.83
CA TRP A 4 -4.67 0.14 -1.07
C TRP A 4 -5.00 0.17 0.41
N LEU A 5 -5.03 -1.00 1.04
CA LEU A 5 -5.15 -1.09 2.50
C LEU A 5 -3.74 -1.07 3.11
N LEU A 6 -3.49 -0.05 3.92
CA LEU A 6 -2.20 0.16 4.59
C LEU A 6 -2.35 0.07 6.10
N LYS A 7 -1.33 -0.44 6.78
CA LYS A 7 -1.27 -0.51 8.25
C LYS A 7 -0.04 0.15 8.82
N CYS A 8 -0.21 1.12 9.72
CA CYS A 8 0.90 1.75 10.42
C CYS A 8 1.62 0.71 11.29
N THR A 9 2.94 0.59 11.13
CA THR A 9 3.75 -0.36 11.91
C THR A 9 3.90 0.02 13.39
N VAL A 10 3.56 1.26 13.77
CA VAL A 10 3.72 1.77 15.14
C VAL A 10 2.41 1.76 15.92
N CYS A 11 1.36 2.41 15.42
CA CYS A 11 0.07 2.50 16.15
C CYS A 11 -0.98 1.50 15.65
N GLY A 12 -0.68 0.70 14.62
CA GLY A 12 -1.59 -0.30 14.08
C GLY A 12 -2.77 0.25 13.26
N GLU A 13 -2.91 1.57 13.10
CA GLU A 13 -3.99 2.19 12.34
C GLU A 13 -3.99 1.69 10.89
N GLU A 14 -5.15 1.21 10.45
CA GLU A 14 -5.39 0.81 9.07
C GLU A 14 -6.11 1.91 8.30
N ARG A 15 -5.73 2.11 7.04
CA ARG A 15 -6.37 3.11 6.18
C ARG A 15 -6.43 2.67 4.74
N VAL A 16 -7.44 3.16 4.03
CA VAL A 16 -7.49 3.13 2.57
C VAL A 16 -6.66 4.28 2.03
N PHE A 17 -5.79 3.98 1.07
CA PHE A 17 -4.93 4.93 0.39
C PHE A 17 -5.08 4.78 -1.11
N GLU A 18 -5.57 5.82 -1.78
CA GLU A 18 -5.71 5.84 -3.24
C GLU A 18 -4.38 6.24 -3.87
N ALA A 19 -3.88 5.41 -4.80
CA ALA A 19 -2.62 5.65 -5.49
C ALA A 19 -2.79 5.43 -7.00
N GLY A 20 -2.21 6.35 -7.78
CA GLY A 20 -2.07 6.18 -9.24
C GLY A 20 -0.92 5.25 -9.65
N PHE A 21 -0.16 4.73 -8.69
CA PHE A 21 0.98 3.84 -8.88
C PHE A 21 0.74 2.49 -8.19
N ASN A 22 1.29 1.41 -8.75
CA ASN A 22 1.19 0.07 -8.19
C ASN A 22 2.09 -0.08 -6.95
N LEU A 23 1.49 -0.05 -5.75
CA LEU A 23 2.25 -0.18 -4.50
C LEU A 23 2.86 -1.57 -4.30
N ALA A 24 2.40 -2.62 -4.99
CA ALA A 24 2.99 -3.96 -4.90
C ALA A 24 4.48 -3.97 -5.29
N LEU A 25 4.92 -3.02 -6.11
CA LEU A 25 6.31 -2.85 -6.54
C LEU A 25 7.25 -2.35 -5.41
N LEU A 26 6.72 -1.89 -4.29
CA LEU A 26 7.50 -1.29 -3.19
C LEU A 26 7.96 -2.30 -2.13
N GLY A 27 7.89 -3.60 -2.41
CA GLY A 27 8.34 -4.64 -1.47
C GLY A 27 7.48 -4.72 -0.20
N GLY A 28 6.19 -4.40 -0.30
CA GLY A 28 5.21 -4.55 0.79
C GLY A 28 5.23 -3.46 1.86
N ARG A 29 5.99 -2.37 1.68
CA ARG A 29 6.06 -1.27 2.64
C ARG A 29 6.06 0.09 1.95
N VAL A 30 5.54 1.10 2.65
CA VAL A 30 5.58 2.49 2.17
C VAL A 30 5.80 3.45 3.35
N TYR A 31 6.50 4.56 3.11
CA TYR A 31 6.75 5.58 4.12
C TYR A 31 5.84 6.78 3.92
N LEU A 32 4.88 6.99 4.83
CA LEU A 32 3.83 8.00 4.71
C LEU A 32 3.47 8.60 6.07
N TYR A 33 2.83 9.76 6.06
CA TYR A 33 2.32 10.40 7.28
C TYR A 33 1.17 9.59 7.91
N CYS A 34 1.31 9.25 9.20
CA CYS A 34 0.25 8.61 9.99
C CYS A 34 -0.53 9.67 10.79
N LYS A 35 -1.83 9.76 10.55
CA LYS A 35 -2.72 10.74 11.23
C LYS A 35 -2.83 10.49 12.74
N ARG A 36 -2.75 9.23 13.19
CA ARG A 36 -2.78 8.86 14.62
C ARG A 36 -1.46 9.18 15.34
N CYS A 37 -0.32 8.80 14.75
CA CYS A 37 1.01 9.09 15.32
C CYS A 37 1.43 10.55 15.19
N LYS A 38 0.79 11.31 14.28
CA LYS A 38 1.16 12.66 13.88
C LYS A 38 2.62 12.79 13.39
N ALA A 39 3.10 11.77 12.68
CA ALA A 39 4.44 11.72 12.13
C ALA A 39 4.53 10.75 10.94
N ASN A 40 5.59 10.88 10.14
CA ASN A 40 5.88 9.93 9.07
C ASN A 40 6.31 8.58 9.65
N ARG A 41 5.71 7.50 9.17
CA ARG A 41 5.91 6.13 9.64
C ARG A 41 5.93 5.16 8.48
N VAL A 42 6.60 4.04 8.69
CA VAL A 42 6.50 2.89 7.79
C VAL A 42 5.10 2.29 7.96
N HIS A 43 4.44 2.03 6.84
CA HIS A 43 3.18 1.31 6.78
C HIS A 43 3.40 0.02 5.98
N LEU A 44 2.79 -1.07 6.43
CA LEU A 44 2.69 -2.31 5.66
C LEU A 44 1.60 -2.14 4.62
N ILE A 45 1.84 -2.66 3.42
CA ILE A 45 0.82 -2.80 2.37
C ILE A 45 0.14 -4.14 2.61
N LEU A 46 -1.12 -4.12 3.06
CA LEU A 46 -1.88 -5.34 3.36
C LEU A 46 -2.51 -5.95 2.11
N GLY A 47 -2.76 -5.13 1.09
CA GLY A 47 -3.36 -5.54 -0.17
C GLY A 47 -4.05 -4.36 -0.85
N CYS A 48 -4.78 -4.65 -1.92
CA CYS A 48 -5.62 -3.68 -2.59
C CYS A 48 -7.11 -4.05 -2.43
N LEU A 49 -7.98 -3.07 -2.65
CA LEU A 49 -9.43 -3.21 -2.60
C LEU A 49 -9.95 -3.06 -4.04
N GLU A 50 -9.99 -4.15 -4.77
CA GLU A 50 -10.62 -4.25 -6.11
C GLU A 50 -11.81 -5.22 -6.02
N GLU A 51 -12.94 -4.87 -6.63
CA GLU A 51 -14.19 -5.64 -6.51
C GLU A 51 -14.14 -7.02 -7.19
N ASP A 52 -13.24 -7.19 -8.16
CA ASP A 52 -13.05 -8.43 -8.94
C ASP A 52 -11.79 -9.22 -8.53
N GLY A 53 -11.09 -8.79 -7.47
CA GLY A 53 -9.87 -9.44 -7.00
C GLY A 53 -8.64 -9.21 -7.88
N SER A 54 -8.69 -8.31 -8.87
CA SER A 54 -7.58 -8.00 -9.78
C SER A 54 -6.55 -7.05 -9.16
N CYS A 55 -5.99 -7.39 -7.99
CA CYS A 55 -4.91 -6.57 -7.44
C CYS A 55 -3.69 -6.61 -8.38
N PRO A 56 -3.13 -5.44 -8.75
CA PRO A 56 -1.92 -5.43 -9.54
C PRO A 56 -0.79 -6.05 -8.71
N VAL A 57 -0.26 -7.15 -9.22
CA VAL A 57 0.86 -7.86 -8.59
C VAL A 57 2.18 -7.18 -8.95
N ALA A 58 3.23 -7.46 -8.18
CA ALA A 58 4.59 -7.24 -8.66
C ALA A 58 4.82 -8.23 -9.81
N GLY A 59 4.45 -7.84 -11.03
CA GLY A 59 4.81 -8.59 -12.23
C GLY A 59 6.33 -8.67 -12.27
N ALA A 60 6.86 -9.89 -12.40
CA ALA A 60 8.25 -10.08 -12.83
C ALA A 60 8.44 -9.24 -14.09
N ASP A 61 9.51 -8.45 -14.11
CA ASP A 61 9.87 -7.59 -15.22
C ASP A 61 9.65 -8.31 -16.55
N VAL A 62 8.76 -7.77 -17.39
CA VAL A 62 8.77 -8.10 -18.82
C VAL A 62 9.95 -7.32 -19.39
N ILE A 63 11.10 -7.96 -19.42
CA ILE A 63 12.22 -7.64 -20.31
C ILE A 63 12.57 -8.91 -21.07
N ASP A 64 12.29 -8.89 -22.38
CA ASP A 64 12.97 -9.71 -23.38
C ASP A 64 13.88 -8.76 -24.16
#